data_AF-A0A836HPR2-F1
#
_entry.id   AF-A0A836HPR2-F1
#
_cell.length_a   1.000
_cell.length_b   1.000
_cell.length_c   1.000
_cell.angle_alpha   90.00
_cell.angle_beta   90.00
_cell.angle_gamma   90.00
#
_symmetry.space_group_name_H-M   'P 1'
#
loop_
_entity.id
_entity.type
_entity.pdbx_description
1 polymer ?
#
loop_
_entity_poly.entity_id
_entity_poly.type
_entity_poly.pdbx_seq_one_letter_code
_entity_poly.pdbx_strand_id
1 'polypeptide(L)'
;MSIVKVTLTHSASERVVPEKAYGLAQTVHSIKEDLYSRFGIPADKVRLELYDTRDCKVEGNMKDEKLLGFYGCETGYRIHAVDLRPAAQVENYDDVSKVEKYEMADEEWLKRPDNLRAYKERMRALQREEMAKAGIEAPIGPDEDSYKTEAEGIKVGDRCRCRPGERLGTVRYVGRVAALKPGYWVGVEFDEPVGKTNGTVKGVTLFECMPLYGGVLRPDQVEVGDFPPEEY
;
A
#
# COMPACT_ATOMS: atom_id res chain seq x y z
N MET A 1 -0.57 41.10 -11.56
CA MET A 1 -0.07 40.33 -12.72
C MET A 1 -1.02 39.17 -12.92
N SER A 2 -1.62 39.01 -14.09
CA SER A 2 -2.47 37.87 -14.42
C SER A 2 -1.58 36.62 -14.59
N ILE A 3 -1.79 35.64 -13.72
CA ILE A 3 -1.11 34.35 -13.74
C ILE A 3 -2.11 33.32 -14.26
N VAL A 4 -1.64 32.43 -15.13
CA VAL A 4 -2.40 31.28 -15.61
C VAL A 4 -1.73 29.99 -15.16
N LYS A 5 -2.54 29.00 -14.80
CA LYS A 5 -2.04 27.65 -14.51
C LYS A 5 -2.26 26.77 -15.74
N VAL A 6 -1.18 26.20 -16.25
CA VAL A 6 -1.20 25.33 -17.43
C VAL A 6 -0.65 23.95 -17.10
N THR A 7 -1.06 22.96 -17.88
CA THR A 7 -0.46 21.62 -17.83
C THR A 7 0.65 21.53 -18.87
N LEU A 8 1.85 21.13 -18.47
CA LEU A 8 2.94 20.88 -19.41
C LEU A 8 3.03 19.41 -19.77
N THR A 9 3.24 19.12 -21.04
CA THR A 9 3.47 17.76 -21.57
C THR A 9 4.64 17.75 -22.54
N HIS A 10 5.19 16.57 -22.79
CA HIS A 10 6.34 16.38 -23.68
C HIS A 10 6.02 15.39 -24.80
N SER A 11 6.66 15.53 -25.95
CA SER A 11 6.42 14.66 -27.11
C SER A 11 7.03 13.26 -26.98
N ALA A 12 8.08 13.08 -26.17
CA ALA A 12 8.81 11.81 -26.04
C ALA A 12 8.85 11.24 -24.62
N SER A 13 8.23 11.92 -23.66
CA SER A 13 8.16 11.51 -22.26
C SER A 13 6.70 11.53 -21.84
N GLU A 14 6.29 10.54 -21.05
CA GLU A 14 4.93 10.47 -20.50
C GLU A 14 4.76 11.40 -19.29
N ARG A 15 5.82 12.12 -18.92
CA ARG A 15 5.83 13.05 -17.81
C ARG A 15 4.89 14.22 -18.06
N VAL A 16 3.95 14.40 -17.12
CA VAL A 16 3.03 15.53 -17.06
C VAL A 16 3.39 16.41 -15.88
N VAL A 17 3.46 17.72 -16.10
CA VAL A 17 3.62 18.70 -15.01
C VAL A 17 2.33 19.51 -14.90
N PRO A 18 1.42 19.15 -13.97
CA PRO A 18 0.16 19.84 -13.80
C PRO A 18 0.33 21.19 -13.08
N GLU A 19 -0.63 22.08 -13.31
CA GLU A 19 -0.77 23.38 -12.61
C GLU A 19 0.47 24.29 -12.60
N LYS A 20 1.31 24.24 -13.63
CA LYS A 20 2.45 25.15 -13.72
C LYS A 20 1.97 26.57 -13.96
N ALA A 21 2.36 27.47 -13.06
CA ALA A 21 2.00 28.88 -13.14
C ALA A 21 2.96 29.66 -14.05
N TYR A 22 2.40 30.35 -15.04
CA TYR A 22 3.11 31.33 -15.87
C TYR A 22 2.36 32.67 -15.87
N GLY A 23 3.10 33.76 -15.97
CA GLY A 23 2.52 35.09 -16.13
C GLY A 23 2.14 35.33 -17.59
N LEU A 24 0.99 35.96 -17.85
CA LEU A 24 0.60 36.31 -19.23
C LEU A 24 1.57 37.30 -19.89
N ALA A 25 2.32 38.05 -19.09
CA ALA A 25 3.36 38.97 -19.55
C ALA A 25 4.74 38.29 -19.73
N GLN A 26 4.86 36.98 -19.51
CA GLN A 26 6.10 36.27 -19.81
C GLN A 26 6.21 36.00 -21.30
N THR A 27 7.43 36.09 -21.82
CA THR A 27 7.74 35.70 -23.20
C THR A 27 7.73 34.18 -23.33
N VAL A 28 7.39 33.70 -24.52
CA VAL A 28 7.48 32.27 -24.84
C VAL A 28 8.91 31.77 -24.67
N HIS A 29 9.92 32.59 -24.98
CA HIS A 29 11.33 32.26 -24.76
C HIS A 29 11.63 31.91 -23.29
N SER A 30 11.16 32.73 -22.34
CA SER A 30 11.34 32.46 -20.90
C SER A 30 10.64 31.16 -20.45
N ILE A 31 9.49 30.84 -21.05
CA ILE A 31 8.79 29.57 -20.80
C ILE A 31 9.62 28.39 -21.33
N LYS A 32 10.24 28.53 -22.51
CA LYS A 32 11.15 27.51 -23.07
C LYS A 32 12.40 27.30 -22.20
N GLU A 33 12.96 28.35 -21.62
CA GLU A 33 14.07 28.23 -20.67
C GLU A 33 13.66 27.50 -19.38
N ASP A 34 12.48 27.80 -18.83
CA ASP A 34 11.97 27.09 -17.64
C ASP A 34 11.68 25.60 -17.94
N LEU A 35 11.24 25.28 -19.16
CA LEU A 35 11.04 23.90 -19.63
C LEU A 35 12.34 23.08 -19.65
N TYR A 36 13.51 23.70 -19.83
CA TYR A 36 14.81 23.01 -19.73
C TYR A 36 14.98 22.33 -18.37
N SER A 37 14.61 23.02 -17.28
CA SER A 37 14.71 22.46 -15.92
C SER A 37 13.79 21.26 -15.66
N ARG A 38 12.77 21.06 -16.51
CA ARG A 38 11.74 20.03 -16.33
C ARG A 38 11.93 18.85 -17.28
N PHE A 39 12.23 19.14 -18.54
CA PHE A 39 12.31 18.16 -19.61
C PHE A 39 13.72 18.04 -20.23
N GLY A 40 14.68 18.89 -19.85
CA GLY A 40 16.06 18.83 -20.34
C GLY A 40 16.23 19.18 -21.82
N ILE A 41 15.33 20.00 -22.39
CA ILE A 41 15.35 20.40 -23.80
C ILE A 41 15.81 21.85 -23.91
N PRO A 42 16.88 22.15 -24.68
CA PRO A 42 17.29 23.54 -24.92
C PRO A 42 16.18 24.37 -25.57
N ALA A 43 16.10 25.66 -25.23
CA ALA A 43 15.06 26.56 -25.75
C ALA A 43 15.02 26.62 -27.29
N ASP A 44 16.18 26.50 -27.95
CA ASP A 44 16.30 26.51 -29.41
C ASP A 44 15.80 25.21 -30.09
N LYS A 45 15.67 24.14 -29.31
CA LYS A 45 15.30 22.80 -29.79
C LYS A 45 13.91 22.39 -29.35
N VAL A 46 13.13 23.31 -28.78
CA VAL A 46 11.75 23.05 -28.37
C VAL A 46 10.78 23.93 -29.15
N ARG A 47 9.71 23.30 -29.67
CA ARG A 47 8.54 23.98 -30.21
C ARG A 47 7.40 23.81 -29.23
N LEU A 48 6.74 24.90 -28.86
CA LEU A 48 5.58 24.83 -27.98
C LEU A 48 4.29 24.90 -28.77
N GLU A 49 3.40 23.95 -28.51
CA GLU A 49 2.04 23.91 -29.01
C GLU A 49 1.08 24.21 -27.85
N LEU A 50 0.04 25.00 -28.09
CA LEU A 50 -0.98 25.36 -27.12
C LEU A 50 -2.27 24.60 -27.41
N TYR A 51 -2.86 24.00 -26.39
CA TYR A 51 -4.13 23.29 -26.44
C TYR A 51 -5.09 23.86 -25.40
N ASP A 52 -6.36 24.00 -25.79
CA ASP A 52 -7.47 24.40 -24.92
C ASP A 52 -7.85 23.22 -23.97
N THR A 53 -8.68 23.51 -22.98
CA THR A 53 -9.35 22.57 -22.06
C THR A 53 -10.07 21.40 -22.75
N ARG A 54 -10.48 21.57 -24.01
CA ARG A 54 -11.12 20.53 -24.85
C ARG A 54 -10.13 19.75 -25.71
N ASP A 55 -8.84 19.91 -25.44
CA ASP A 55 -7.73 19.33 -26.21
C ASP A 55 -7.67 19.73 -27.68
N CYS A 56 -8.30 20.86 -28.02
CA CYS A 56 -8.21 21.45 -29.34
C CYS A 56 -6.93 22.29 -29.47
N LYS A 57 -6.16 22.08 -30.54
CA LYS A 57 -4.94 22.85 -30.82
C LYS A 57 -5.30 24.31 -31.13
N VAL A 58 -4.85 25.22 -30.27
CA VAL A 58 -5.02 26.67 -30.40
C VAL A 58 -3.88 27.28 -31.22
N GLU A 59 -2.65 26.85 -30.96
CA GLU A 59 -1.45 27.30 -31.67
C GLU A 59 -0.46 26.14 -31.82
N GLY A 60 0.14 26.00 -33.00
CA GLY A 60 1.10 24.93 -33.30
C GLY A 60 2.56 25.35 -33.20
N ASN A 61 2.85 26.65 -33.16
CA ASN A 61 4.22 27.15 -33.06
C ASN A 61 4.28 28.51 -32.36
N MET A 62 4.24 28.50 -31.03
CA MET A 62 4.40 29.72 -30.24
C MET A 62 5.79 30.35 -30.48
N LYS A 63 5.79 31.61 -30.90
CA LYS A 63 6.97 32.43 -31.19
C LYS A 63 7.59 33.03 -29.93
N ASP A 64 8.91 32.93 -29.80
CA ASP A 64 9.74 33.35 -28.67
C ASP A 64 9.51 34.80 -28.21
N GLU A 65 9.38 35.73 -29.16
CA GLU A 65 9.19 37.17 -28.90
C GLU A 65 7.80 37.52 -28.37
N LYS A 66 6.82 36.63 -28.57
CA LYS A 66 5.44 36.88 -28.17
C LYS A 66 5.26 36.58 -26.70
N LEU A 67 4.34 37.32 -26.08
CA LEU A 67 3.90 37.09 -24.71
C LEU A 67 2.92 35.93 -24.68
N LEU A 68 2.86 35.19 -23.58
CA LEU A 68 1.88 34.11 -23.42
C LEU A 68 0.43 34.61 -23.56
N GLY A 69 0.15 35.82 -23.08
CA GLY A 69 -1.15 36.48 -23.23
C GLY A 69 -1.55 36.80 -24.67
N PHE A 70 -0.61 36.87 -25.62
CA PHE A 70 -0.92 37.08 -27.04
C PHE A 70 -1.75 35.92 -27.62
N TYR A 71 -1.54 34.70 -27.12
CA TYR A 71 -2.23 33.49 -27.59
C TYR A 71 -3.57 33.23 -26.88
N GLY A 72 -4.03 34.15 -26.02
CA GLY A 72 -5.25 33.96 -25.23
C GLY A 72 -5.18 32.73 -24.32
N CYS A 73 -3.98 32.45 -23.77
CA CYS A 73 -3.80 31.32 -22.86
C CYS A 73 -4.61 31.55 -21.58
N GLU A 74 -5.44 30.57 -21.22
CA GLU A 74 -6.24 30.60 -19.99
C GLU A 74 -5.81 29.49 -19.02
N THR A 75 -6.31 29.58 -17.79
CA THR A 75 -6.07 28.54 -16.79
C THR A 75 -6.75 27.23 -17.21
N GLY A 76 -6.02 26.12 -17.12
CA GLY A 76 -6.47 24.80 -17.55
C GLY A 76 -5.99 24.41 -18.95
N TYR A 77 -5.35 25.32 -19.69
CA TYR A 77 -4.77 25.01 -21.00
C TYR A 77 -3.56 24.08 -20.86
N ARG A 78 -3.22 23.38 -21.94
CA ARG A 78 -2.07 22.50 -22.02
C ARG A 78 -1.02 23.08 -22.97
N ILE A 79 0.21 23.24 -22.48
CA ILE A 79 1.37 23.53 -23.32
C ILE A 79 2.08 22.20 -23.59
N HIS A 80 2.19 21.84 -24.86
CA HIS A 80 2.88 20.64 -25.30
C HIS A 80 4.24 21.02 -25.90
N ALA A 81 5.31 20.54 -25.27
CA ALA A 81 6.68 20.72 -25.73
C ALA A 81 7.04 19.61 -26.73
N VAL A 82 7.23 20.00 -27.98
CA VAL A 82 7.72 19.14 -29.06
C VAL A 82 9.23 19.29 -29.16
N ASP A 83 9.94 18.19 -28.90
CA ASP A 83 11.40 18.12 -29.05
C ASP A 83 11.79 18.04 -30.54
N LEU A 84 12.63 18.97 -30.98
CA LEU A 84 13.14 19.05 -32.35
C LEU A 84 14.56 18.47 -32.50
N ARG A 85 15.14 17.91 -31.43
CA ARG A 85 16.42 17.19 -31.53
C ARG A 85 16.26 15.93 -32.40
N PRO A 86 17.33 15.47 -33.07
CA PRO A 86 17.29 14.19 -33.78
C PRO A 86 16.83 13.06 -32.85
N ALA A 87 16.03 12.12 -33.34
CA ALA A 87 15.46 11.04 -32.52
C ALA A 87 16.51 10.26 -31.71
N ALA A 88 17.75 10.16 -32.21
CA ALA A 88 18.87 9.54 -31.50
C ALA A 88 19.31 10.27 -30.21
N GLN A 89 18.98 11.55 -30.06
CA GLN A 89 19.28 12.38 -28.87
C GLN A 89 18.06 12.57 -27.95
N VAL A 90 16.88 12.11 -28.39
CA VAL A 90 15.65 12.17 -27.60
C VAL A 90 15.59 10.89 -26.76
N GLU A 91 16.35 10.88 -25.67
CA GLU A 91 16.35 9.76 -24.73
C GLU A 91 15.08 9.77 -23.88
N ASN A 92 14.32 8.67 -23.91
CA ASN A 92 13.19 8.47 -23.01
C ASN A 92 13.69 7.90 -21.68
N TYR A 93 13.88 8.78 -20.68
CA TYR A 93 14.29 8.42 -19.33
C TYR A 93 13.17 7.82 -18.46
N ASP A 94 11.93 7.80 -18.93
CA ASP A 94 10.82 7.18 -18.20
C ASP A 94 10.81 5.65 -18.34
N ASP A 95 11.53 5.12 -19.34
CA ASP A 95 11.61 3.69 -19.60
C ASP A 95 12.65 3.01 -18.69
N VAL A 96 12.21 2.69 -17.47
CA VAL A 96 13.01 1.98 -16.46
C VAL A 96 13.35 0.53 -16.83
N SER A 97 12.81 -0.01 -17.93
CA SER A 97 13.12 -1.37 -18.38
C SER A 97 14.53 -1.50 -18.94
N LYS A 98 15.09 -0.40 -19.44
CA LYS A 98 16.44 -0.33 -20.02
C LYS A 98 17.54 -0.15 -18.96
N VAL A 99 17.17 0.12 -17.71
CA VAL A 99 18.12 0.29 -16.62
C VAL A 99 18.48 -1.09 -16.07
N GLU A 100 19.73 -1.49 -16.23
CA GLU A 100 20.28 -2.68 -15.56
C GLU A 100 20.18 -2.47 -14.04
N LYS A 101 19.28 -3.22 -13.41
CA LYS A 101 19.11 -3.19 -11.96
C LYS A 101 20.20 -4.04 -11.34
N TYR A 102 20.93 -3.45 -10.40
CA TYR A 102 21.87 -4.21 -9.59
C TYR A 102 21.10 -5.15 -8.65
N GLU A 103 21.31 -6.45 -8.83
CA GLU A 103 20.81 -7.50 -7.94
C GLU A 103 21.99 -8.04 -7.11
N MET A 104 21.85 -8.01 -5.79
CA MET A 104 22.85 -8.53 -4.86
C MET A 104 22.43 -9.92 -4.40
N ALA A 105 23.37 -10.86 -4.35
CA ALA A 105 23.09 -12.17 -3.79
C ALA A 105 22.76 -12.07 -2.29
N ASP A 106 21.79 -12.88 -1.83
CA ASP A 106 21.37 -12.91 -0.43
C ASP A 106 22.54 -13.16 0.54
N GLU A 107 23.49 -13.99 0.13
CA GLU A 107 24.69 -14.31 0.91
C GLU A 107 25.64 -13.11 1.07
N GLU A 108 25.76 -12.29 0.02
CA GLU A 108 26.57 -11.07 0.06
C GLU A 108 25.88 -10.00 0.91
N TRP A 109 24.56 -9.88 0.76
CA TRP A 109 23.74 -8.96 1.55
C TRP A 109 23.80 -9.30 3.05
N LEU A 110 23.76 -10.58 3.41
CA LEU A 110 23.85 -11.06 4.79
C LEU A 110 25.19 -10.73 5.46
N LYS A 111 26.28 -10.67 4.70
CA LYS A 111 27.62 -10.31 5.21
C LYS A 111 27.73 -8.82 5.55
N ARG A 112 26.84 -7.97 5.04
CA ARG A 112 26.87 -6.52 5.30
C ARG A 112 26.37 -6.21 6.71
N PRO A 113 27.12 -5.45 7.52
CA PRO A 113 26.75 -5.16 8.91
C PRO A 113 25.56 -4.20 9.04
N ASP A 114 25.28 -3.42 7.99
CA ASP A 114 24.22 -2.41 7.91
C ASP A 114 22.93 -2.95 7.26
N ASN A 115 22.81 -4.26 7.08
CA ASN A 115 21.62 -4.85 6.49
C ASN A 115 20.43 -4.84 7.47
N LEU A 116 19.20 -4.89 6.91
CA LEU A 116 17.96 -4.81 7.68
C LEU A 116 17.80 -5.98 8.66
N ARG A 117 18.33 -7.17 8.35
CA ARG A 117 18.22 -8.36 9.21
C ARG A 117 19.09 -8.20 10.45
N ALA A 118 20.36 -7.82 10.27
CA ALA A 118 21.30 -7.49 11.33
C ALA A 118 20.76 -6.35 12.21
N TYR A 119 20.18 -5.31 11.61
CA TYR A 119 19.50 -4.25 12.36
C TYR A 119 18.35 -4.79 13.22
N LYS A 120 17.45 -5.60 12.65
CA LYS A 120 16.32 -6.20 13.39
C LYS A 120 16.78 -7.11 14.52
N GLU A 121 17.82 -7.89 14.31
CA GLU A 121 18.42 -8.75 15.34
C GLU A 121 19.01 -7.92 16.48
N ARG A 122 19.76 -6.86 16.17
CA ARG A 122 20.29 -5.92 17.16
C ARG A 122 19.17 -5.26 17.97
N MET A 123 18.11 -4.79 17.32
CA MET A 123 16.97 -4.19 18.01
C MET A 123 16.25 -5.18 18.93
N ARG A 124 16.09 -6.44 18.49
CA ARG A 124 15.53 -7.51 19.33
C ARG A 124 16.44 -7.87 20.50
N ALA A 125 17.76 -7.80 20.32
CA ALA A 125 18.72 -8.03 21.40
C ALA A 125 18.63 -6.91 22.45
N LEU A 126 18.63 -5.65 22.02
CA LEU A 126 18.44 -4.50 22.90
C LEU A 126 17.10 -4.58 23.65
N GLN A 127 16.00 -4.90 22.95
CA GLN A 127 14.70 -5.08 23.59
C GLN A 127 14.72 -6.19 24.65
N ARG A 128 15.42 -7.31 24.39
CA ARG A 128 15.58 -8.39 25.38
C ARG A 128 16.40 -7.94 26.58
N GLU A 129 17.47 -7.18 26.37
CA GLU A 129 18.29 -6.63 27.46
C GLU A 129 17.51 -5.61 28.30
N GLU A 130 16.71 -4.75 27.66
CA GLU A 130 15.83 -3.79 28.35
C GLU A 130 14.75 -4.51 29.17
N MET A 131 14.09 -5.53 28.60
CA MET A 131 13.12 -6.36 29.31
C MET A 131 13.75 -7.08 30.51
N ALA A 132 14.94 -7.65 30.34
CA ALA A 132 15.69 -8.30 31.42
C ALA A 132 16.09 -7.31 32.53
N LYS A 133 16.53 -6.09 32.18
CA LYS A 133 16.81 -5.02 33.15
C LYS A 133 15.55 -4.54 33.88
N ALA A 134 14.41 -4.53 33.21
CA ALA A 134 13.11 -4.19 33.79
C ALA A 134 12.50 -5.33 34.63
N GLY A 135 13.14 -6.51 34.69
CA GLY A 135 12.60 -7.68 35.38
C GLY A 135 11.33 -8.23 34.74
N ILE A 136 11.02 -7.84 33.50
CA ILE A 136 9.90 -8.36 32.73
C ILE A 136 10.41 -9.59 31.98
N GLU A 137 9.98 -10.77 32.40
CA GLU A 137 10.30 -12.01 31.70
C GLU A 137 9.83 -11.91 30.24
N ALA A 138 10.68 -12.37 29.32
CA ALA A 138 10.32 -12.39 27.91
C ALA A 138 9.00 -13.17 27.75
N PRO A 139 8.03 -12.68 26.96
CA PRO A 139 6.81 -13.42 26.72
C PRO A 139 7.19 -14.77 26.13
N ILE A 140 7.02 -15.83 26.92
CA ILE A 140 7.14 -17.21 26.47
C ILE A 140 6.12 -17.33 25.35
N GLY A 141 6.59 -17.67 24.14
CA GLY A 141 5.68 -17.94 23.04
C GLY A 141 4.66 -19.00 23.47
N PRO A 142 3.46 -19.05 22.88
CA PRO A 142 2.51 -20.07 23.28
C PRO A 142 3.14 -21.45 23.04
N ASP A 143 3.30 -22.22 24.11
CA ASP A 143 3.73 -23.60 24.12
C ASP A 143 2.54 -24.51 23.79
N GLU A 144 2.81 -25.81 23.58
CA GLU A 144 1.79 -26.82 23.31
C GLU A 144 0.66 -26.88 24.37
N ASP A 145 0.98 -26.56 25.64
CA ASP A 145 0.03 -26.54 26.74
C ASP A 145 -0.55 -25.15 27.07
N SER A 146 -0.22 -24.11 26.29
CA SER A 146 -0.83 -22.80 26.48
C SER A 146 -2.35 -22.86 26.27
N TYR A 147 -3.09 -22.15 27.14
CA TYR A 147 -4.55 -22.08 27.17
C TYR A 147 -5.29 -23.38 27.53
N LYS A 148 -4.58 -24.36 28.12
CA LYS A 148 -5.17 -25.65 28.51
C LYS A 148 -6.22 -25.51 29.61
N THR A 149 -5.92 -24.73 30.65
CA THR A 149 -6.81 -24.51 31.80
C THR A 149 -8.14 -23.89 31.41
N GLU A 150 -8.12 -22.94 30.50
CA GLU A 150 -9.31 -22.28 29.96
C GLU A 150 -10.07 -23.22 29.02
N ALA A 151 -9.36 -24.01 28.22
CA ALA A 151 -9.97 -25.02 27.36
C ALA A 151 -10.65 -26.15 28.14
N GLU A 152 -10.15 -26.53 29.33
CA GLU A 152 -10.78 -27.53 30.20
C GLU A 152 -12.17 -27.10 30.71
N GLY A 153 -12.41 -25.79 30.81
CA GLY A 153 -13.71 -25.23 31.18
C GLY A 153 -14.73 -25.16 30.04
N ILE A 154 -14.30 -25.40 28.79
CA ILE A 154 -15.13 -25.26 27.58
C ILE A 154 -15.43 -26.65 27.02
N LYS A 155 -16.71 -26.99 26.87
CA LYS A 155 -17.13 -28.27 26.29
C LYS A 155 -17.75 -28.06 24.91
N VAL A 156 -17.61 -29.10 24.08
CA VAL A 156 -18.29 -29.15 22.79
C VAL A 156 -19.80 -29.20 23.03
N GLY A 157 -20.53 -28.30 22.37
CA GLY A 157 -21.97 -28.11 22.55
C GLY A 157 -22.34 -26.91 23.43
N ASP A 158 -21.38 -26.32 24.14
CA ASP A 158 -21.65 -25.16 24.98
C ASP A 158 -21.99 -23.92 24.16
N ARG A 159 -22.91 -23.10 24.68
CA ARG A 159 -23.20 -21.78 24.15
C ARG A 159 -22.14 -20.79 24.61
N CYS A 160 -21.66 -19.98 23.68
CA CYS A 160 -20.56 -19.07 23.97
C CYS A 160 -20.71 -17.71 23.29
N ARG A 161 -20.12 -16.70 23.93
CA ARG A 161 -19.90 -15.38 23.38
C ARG A 161 -18.42 -15.19 23.04
N CYS A 162 -18.14 -14.71 21.83
CA CYS A 162 -16.78 -14.61 21.30
C CYS A 162 -16.31 -13.17 21.04
N ARG A 163 -15.08 -12.85 21.47
CA ARG A 163 -14.41 -11.55 21.21
C ARG A 163 -13.54 -11.59 19.95
N PRO A 164 -13.28 -10.45 19.27
CA PRO A 164 -13.88 -9.12 19.47
C PRO A 164 -15.35 -9.08 19.04
N GLY A 165 -16.14 -8.21 19.69
CA GLY A 165 -17.59 -8.09 19.54
C GLY A 165 -18.39 -9.00 20.45
N GLU A 166 -19.72 -8.98 20.30
CA GLU A 166 -20.67 -9.88 20.98
C GLU A 166 -21.20 -10.94 19.99
N ARG A 167 -20.29 -11.73 19.43
CA ARG A 167 -20.66 -12.79 18.48
C ARG A 167 -21.09 -14.03 19.24
N LEU A 168 -22.36 -14.41 19.11
CA LEU A 168 -22.93 -15.60 19.73
C LEU A 168 -22.73 -16.83 18.83
N GLY A 169 -22.53 -17.98 19.47
CA GLY A 169 -22.37 -19.24 18.77
C GLY A 169 -22.32 -20.43 19.69
N THR A 170 -22.06 -21.59 19.08
CA THR A 170 -21.97 -22.89 19.73
C THR A 170 -20.58 -23.47 19.52
N VAL A 171 -19.97 -23.97 20.58
CA VAL A 171 -18.66 -24.62 20.51
C VAL A 171 -18.78 -25.96 19.78
N ARG A 172 -18.02 -26.14 18.70
CA ARG A 172 -17.98 -27.38 17.91
C ARG A 172 -16.66 -28.14 18.02
N TYR A 173 -15.59 -27.48 18.47
CA TYR A 173 -14.28 -28.09 18.59
C TYR A 173 -13.50 -27.47 19.76
N VAL A 174 -12.81 -28.30 20.54
CA VAL A 174 -11.86 -27.85 21.58
C VAL A 174 -10.63 -28.75 21.50
N GLY A 175 -9.46 -28.17 21.24
CA GLY A 175 -8.24 -28.97 21.15
C GLY A 175 -7.07 -28.27 20.48
N ARG A 176 -5.98 -29.02 20.29
CA ARG A 176 -4.78 -28.56 19.60
C ARG A 176 -4.93 -28.72 18.10
N VAL A 177 -4.47 -27.73 17.34
CA VAL A 177 -4.55 -27.72 15.88
C VAL A 177 -3.15 -27.57 15.31
N ALA A 178 -2.58 -28.66 14.76
CA ALA A 178 -1.21 -28.68 14.22
C ALA A 178 -0.97 -27.67 13.08
N ALA A 179 -2.02 -27.32 12.33
CA ALA A 179 -1.93 -26.32 11.26
C ALA A 179 -1.85 -24.85 11.78
N LEU A 180 -2.13 -24.64 13.07
CA LEU A 180 -2.14 -23.33 13.72
C LEU A 180 -0.94 -23.18 14.67
N LYS A 181 -0.84 -22.01 15.32
CA LYS A 181 0.18 -21.78 16.35
C LYS A 181 -0.03 -22.75 17.53
N PRO A 182 1.02 -23.13 18.27
CA PRO A 182 0.91 -24.04 19.41
C PRO A 182 -0.07 -23.52 20.47
N GLY A 183 -0.57 -24.44 21.30
CA GLY A 183 -1.60 -24.18 22.31
C GLY A 183 -3.01 -24.59 21.88
N TYR A 184 -3.96 -24.50 22.81
CA TYR A 184 -5.34 -24.89 22.58
C TYR A 184 -6.11 -23.87 21.74
N TRP A 185 -7.09 -24.38 21.00
CA TRP A 185 -8.00 -23.64 20.13
C TRP A 185 -9.43 -24.10 20.34
N VAL A 186 -10.36 -23.17 20.17
CA VAL A 186 -11.80 -23.43 20.22
C VAL A 186 -12.39 -23.10 18.85
N GLY A 187 -13.03 -24.09 18.24
CA GLY A 187 -13.84 -23.92 17.05
C GLY A 187 -15.28 -23.63 17.44
N VAL A 188 -15.82 -22.51 16.95
CA VAL A 188 -17.17 -22.04 17.22
C VAL A 188 -17.94 -21.94 15.92
N GLU A 189 -19.16 -22.43 15.93
CA GLU A 189 -20.16 -22.17 14.90
C GLU A 189 -21.02 -20.99 15.39
N PHE A 190 -20.91 -19.85 14.72
CA PHE A 190 -21.69 -18.66 15.02
C PHE A 190 -23.14 -18.83 14.57
N ASP A 191 -24.06 -18.10 15.18
CA ASP A 191 -25.46 -18.08 14.75
C ASP A 191 -25.68 -17.18 13.52
N GLU A 192 -24.80 -16.21 13.33
CA GLU A 192 -24.78 -15.26 12.21
C GLU A 192 -23.55 -15.48 11.31
N PRO A 193 -23.55 -15.00 10.05
CA PRO A 193 -22.41 -15.11 9.13
C PRO A 193 -21.24 -14.16 9.46
N VAL A 194 -20.80 -14.17 10.72
CA VAL A 194 -19.72 -13.34 11.30
C VAL A 194 -18.41 -14.12 11.50
N GLY A 195 -18.38 -15.36 11.03
CA GLY A 195 -17.22 -16.23 10.98
C GLY A 195 -16.30 -15.95 9.80
N LYS A 196 -15.19 -16.68 9.78
CA LYS A 196 -14.13 -16.56 8.76
C LYS A 196 -13.95 -17.84 7.95
N THR A 197 -14.47 -18.96 8.44
CA THR A 197 -14.25 -20.28 7.87
C THR A 197 -15.57 -21.04 7.78
N ASN A 198 -15.53 -22.19 7.11
CA ASN A 198 -16.59 -23.20 7.06
C ASN A 198 -16.23 -24.40 7.96
N GLY A 199 -15.45 -24.18 9.01
CA GLY A 199 -14.93 -25.22 9.89
C GLY A 199 -13.64 -25.90 9.39
N THR A 200 -13.19 -25.59 8.18
CA THR A 200 -11.85 -25.96 7.67
C THR A 200 -10.84 -24.84 7.88
N VAL A 201 -9.68 -25.18 8.48
CA VAL A 201 -8.55 -24.25 8.65
C VAL A 201 -7.31 -24.84 7.99
N LYS A 202 -6.76 -24.14 6.98
CA LYS A 202 -5.54 -24.54 6.26
C LYS A 202 -5.56 -26.00 5.77
N GLY A 203 -6.71 -26.46 5.28
CA GLY A 203 -6.88 -27.82 4.75
C GLY A 203 -7.26 -28.89 5.78
N VAL A 204 -7.34 -28.55 7.08
CA VAL A 204 -7.81 -29.46 8.13
C VAL A 204 -9.24 -29.09 8.52
N THR A 205 -10.19 -30.00 8.32
CA THR A 205 -11.59 -29.82 8.76
C THR A 205 -11.70 -30.19 10.23
N LEU A 206 -11.98 -29.19 11.08
CA LEU A 206 -12.12 -29.34 12.53
C LEU A 206 -13.57 -29.64 12.92
N PHE A 207 -14.51 -28.98 12.24
CA PHE A 207 -15.95 -29.14 12.39
C PHE A 207 -16.65 -28.81 11.06
N GLU A 208 -17.91 -29.17 10.94
CA GLU A 208 -18.74 -28.87 9.76
C GLU A 208 -19.68 -27.71 10.08
N CYS A 209 -19.66 -26.65 9.27
CA CYS A 209 -20.61 -25.54 9.37
C CYS A 209 -20.78 -24.82 8.01
N MET A 210 -21.79 -23.95 7.95
CA MET A 210 -22.02 -23.13 6.75
C MET A 210 -20.84 -22.17 6.48
N PRO A 211 -20.58 -21.81 5.21
CA PRO A 211 -19.57 -20.81 4.87
C PRO A 211 -19.82 -19.49 5.58
N LEU A 212 -18.78 -18.93 6.22
CA LEU A 212 -18.84 -17.72 7.05
C LEU A 212 -19.49 -17.89 8.42
N TYR A 213 -19.87 -19.10 8.84
CA TYR A 213 -20.38 -19.35 10.19
C TYR A 213 -19.32 -19.94 11.12
N GLY A 214 -18.17 -20.41 10.60
CA GLY A 214 -17.10 -20.98 11.41
C GLY A 214 -16.07 -19.95 11.89
N GLY A 215 -15.68 -20.05 13.16
CA GLY A 215 -14.56 -19.33 13.75
C GLY A 215 -13.63 -20.26 14.50
N VAL A 216 -12.32 -19.98 14.46
CA VAL A 216 -11.34 -20.64 15.30
C VAL A 216 -10.62 -19.58 16.12
N LEU A 217 -10.80 -19.65 17.43
CA LEU A 217 -10.41 -18.63 18.40
C LEU A 217 -9.57 -19.24 19.51
N ARG A 218 -8.86 -18.39 20.24
CA ARG A 218 -8.18 -18.81 21.46
C ARG A 218 -9.19 -18.95 22.62
N PRO A 219 -8.98 -19.87 23.57
CA PRO A 219 -9.89 -20.06 24.70
C PRO A 219 -10.17 -18.77 25.50
N ASP A 220 -9.19 -17.86 25.62
CA ASP A 220 -9.32 -16.55 26.28
C ASP A 220 -10.35 -15.61 25.60
N GLN A 221 -10.68 -15.88 24.34
CA GLN A 221 -11.65 -15.11 23.56
C GLN A 221 -13.06 -15.71 23.59
N VAL A 222 -13.25 -16.86 24.25
CA VAL A 222 -14.51 -17.60 24.30
C VAL A 222 -15.03 -17.62 25.73
N GLU A 223 -16.17 -16.98 25.94
CA GLU A 223 -16.87 -16.97 27.22
C GLU A 223 -18.07 -17.92 27.12
N VAL A 224 -18.02 -19.05 27.83
CA VAL A 224 -19.14 -20.00 27.92
C VAL A 224 -20.15 -19.51 28.94
N GLY A 225 -21.43 -19.60 28.60
CA GLY A 225 -22.52 -19.16 29.47
C GLY A 225 -23.89 -19.46 28.89
N ASP A 226 -24.93 -19.02 29.58
CA ASP A 226 -26.31 -19.14 29.11
C ASP A 226 -26.61 -18.00 28.11
N PHE A 227 -26.21 -18.21 26.85
CA PHE A 227 -26.42 -17.29 25.75
C PHE A 227 -27.39 -17.90 24.73
N PRO A 228 -28.72 -17.82 24.97
CA PRO A 228 -29.70 -18.33 24.02
C PRO A 228 -29.62 -17.56 22.69
N PRO A 229 -29.99 -18.20 21.57
CA PRO A 229 -30.10 -17.50 20.29
C PRO A 229 -31.16 -16.40 20.38
N GLU A 230 -30.91 -15.25 19.75
CA GLU A 230 -31.91 -14.18 19.66
C GLU A 230 -33.08 -14.65 18.78
N GLU A 231 -34.24 -14.90 19.39
CA GLU A 231 -35.50 -15.11 18.66
C GLU A 231 -36.09 -13.73 18.32
N TYR A 232 -36.16 -13.39 17.03
CA TYR A 232 -36.88 -12.23 16.50
C TYR A 232 -38.24 -12.61 15.92
#